data_AF-A0A348SDY8-F1
#
_entry.id   AF-A0A348SDY8-F1
#
_cell.length_a   1.000
_cell.length_b   1.000
_cell.length_c   1.000
_cell.angle_alpha   90.00
_cell.angle_beta   90.00
_cell.angle_gamma   90.00
#
_symmetry.space_group_name_H-M   'P 1'
#
loop_
_entity.id
_entity.type
_entity.pdbx_description
1 polymer ?
#
loop_
_entity_poly.entity_id
_entity_poly.type
_entity_poly.pdbx_seq_one_letter_code
_entity_poly.pdbx_strand_id
1 'polypeptide(L)' 'SGAIFSRLSVDAAVRSSVDELRRLAWEVAEPVKRDGRFEINAVRDEGACAVTVSVEALGSRTSLVVYLSEGCPAP' A
#
# COMPACT_ATOMS: atom_id res chain seq x y z
N SER A 1 8.03 -4.59 8.22
CA SER A 1 7.87 -3.72 7.04
C SER A 1 8.80 -4.20 5.93
N GLY A 2 8.54 -3.83 4.67
CA GLY A 2 9.38 -4.17 3.52
C GLY A 2 9.27 -3.12 2.41
N ALA A 3 10.29 -3.01 1.55
CA ALA A 3 10.32 -2.08 0.43
C ALA A 3 10.44 -2.82 -0.91
N ILE A 4 9.67 -2.40 -1.90
CA ILE A 4 9.66 -2.95 -3.26
C ILE A 4 9.86 -1.80 -4.24
N PHE A 5 10.62 -2.04 -5.31
CA PHE A 5 10.80 -1.08 -6.39
C PHE A 5 10.07 -1.54 -7.64
N SER A 6 9.28 -0.64 -8.23
CA SER A 6 8.50 -0.88 -9.43
C SER A 6 8.94 0.02 -10.59
N ARG A 7 8.74 -0.45 -11.81
CA ARG A 7 8.86 0.34 -13.05
C ARG A 7 7.54 1.03 -13.44
N LEU A 8 6.45 0.75 -12.72
CA LEU A 8 5.18 1.45 -12.92
C LEU A 8 5.34 2.94 -12.55
N SER A 9 4.55 3.80 -13.21
CA SER A 9 4.35 5.16 -12.70
C SER A 9 3.71 5.13 -11.32
N VAL A 10 3.86 6.21 -10.54
CA VAL A 10 3.29 6.31 -9.18
C VAL A 10 1.78 6.01 -9.21
N ASP A 11 1.02 6.64 -10.11
CA ASP A 11 -0.44 6.42 -10.19
C ASP A 11 -0.79 4.97 -10.58
N ALA A 12 -0.01 4.34 -11.47
CA ALA A 12 -0.21 2.95 -11.83
C ALA A 12 0.12 2.00 -10.67
N ALA A 13 1.16 2.31 -9.89
CA ALA A 13 1.53 1.56 -8.70
C ALA A 13 0.47 1.70 -7.58
N VAL A 14 -0.09 2.90 -7.39
CA VAL A 14 -1.20 3.13 -6.44
C VAL A 14 -2.41 2.28 -6.83
N ARG A 15 -2.88 2.41 -8.07
CA ARG A 15 -4.02 1.63 -8.58
C ARG A 15 -3.79 0.12 -8.44
N SER A 16 -2.63 -0.37 -8.88
CA SER A 16 -2.28 -1.78 -8.76
C SER A 16 -2.27 -2.27 -7.32
N SER A 17 -1.81 -1.44 -6.36
CA SER A 17 -1.78 -1.80 -4.94
C SER A 17 -3.18 -1.85 -4.35
N VAL A 18 -4.05 -0.88 -4.70
CA VAL A 18 -5.46 -0.87 -4.29
C VAL A 18 -6.20 -2.09 -4.83
N ASP A 19 -6.03 -2.39 -6.11
CA ASP A 19 -6.69 -3.52 -6.78
C ASP A 19 -6.27 -4.85 -6.13
N GLU A 20 -4.98 -5.00 -5.84
CA GLU A 20 -4.44 -6.19 -5.19
C GLU A 20 -4.93 -6.35 -3.75
N LEU A 21 -4.94 -5.26 -2.96
CA LEU A 21 -5.47 -5.29 -1.60
C LEU A 21 -6.96 -5.68 -1.58
N ARG A 22 -7.77 -5.10 -2.48
CA ARG A 22 -9.19 -5.46 -2.64
C ARG A 22 -9.36 -6.92 -3.06
N ARG A 23 -8.52 -7.42 -3.98
CA ARG A 23 -8.51 -8.83 -4.41
C ARG A 23 -8.23 -9.78 -3.25
N LEU A 24 -7.40 -9.35 -2.29
CA LEU A 24 -7.07 -10.06 -1.07
C LEU A 24 -8.06 -9.81 0.09
N ALA A 25 -9.25 -9.28 -0.22
CA ALA A 25 -10.34 -9.02 0.73
C ALA A 25 -9.99 -8.02 1.84
N TRP A 26 -9.07 -7.08 1.58
CA TRP A 26 -8.88 -5.93 2.44
C TRP A 26 -9.91 -4.84 2.16
N GLU A 27 -10.38 -4.19 3.21
CA GLU A 27 -11.15 -2.96 3.13
C GLU A 27 -10.19 -1.78 2.96
N VAL A 28 -10.20 -1.17 1.77
CA VAL A 28 -9.24 -0.13 1.39
C VAL A 28 -9.90 1.24 1.47
N ALA A 29 -9.30 2.15 2.25
CA ALA A 29 -9.69 3.56 2.28
C ALA A 29 -9.23 4.29 1.01
N GLU A 30 -9.84 5.45 0.72
CA GLU A 30 -9.43 6.26 -0.43
C GLU A 30 -7.95 6.69 -0.30
N PRO A 31 -7.10 6.43 -1.30
CA PRO A 31 -5.70 6.83 -1.25
C PRO A 31 -5.55 8.35 -1.09
N VAL A 32 -4.67 8.75 -0.17
CA VAL A 32 -4.40 10.17 0.09
C VAL A 32 -2.99 10.54 -0.37
N LYS A 33 -2.83 11.70 -0.99
CA LYS A 33 -1.52 12.24 -1.36
C LYS A 33 -1.04 13.23 -0.31
N ARG A 34 0.16 13.00 0.25
CA ARG A 34 0.82 13.84 1.24
C ARG A 34 2.31 13.96 0.92
N ASP A 35 2.84 15.18 0.88
CA ASP A 35 4.27 15.45 0.68
C ASP A 35 4.91 14.73 -0.52
N GLY A 36 4.19 14.66 -1.65
CA GLY A 36 4.68 14.01 -2.88
C GLY A 36 4.54 12.48 -2.91
N ARG A 37 3.96 11.89 -1.87
CA ARG A 37 3.78 10.45 -1.68
C ARG A 37 2.30 10.11 -1.54
N PHE A 38 1.90 8.95 -2.04
CA PHE A 38 0.58 8.40 -1.78
C PHE A 38 0.63 7.46 -0.59
N GLU A 39 -0.41 7.51 0.23
CA GLU A 39 -0.64 6.59 1.34
C GLU A 39 -1.94 5.84 1.09
N ILE A 40 -1.84 4.52 1.14
CA ILE A 40 -2.96 3.59 0.98
C ILE A 40 -3.09 2.88 2.32
N ASN A 41 -4.22 3.10 3.00
CA ASN A 41 -4.53 2.45 4.26
C ASN A 41 -5.62 1.42 4.02
N ALA A 42 -5.43 0.21 4.54
CA ALA A 42 -6.41 -0.84 4.44
C ALA A 42 -6.45 -1.69 5.72
N VAL A 43 -7.61 -2.27 6.01
CA VAL A 43 -7.85 -3.14 7.16
C VAL A 43 -8.50 -4.46 6.75
N ARG A 44 -8.32 -5.49 7.57
CA ARG A 44 -9.07 -6.76 7.49
C ARG A 44 -9.42 -7.22 8.90
N ASP A 45 -10.12 -8.34 9.00
CA ASP A 45 -10.44 -9.01 10.27
C ASP A 45 -11.08 -8.05 11.28
N GLU A 46 -12.10 -7.31 10.82
CA GLU A 46 -12.81 -6.30 11.61
C GLU A 46 -11.91 -5.18 12.18
N GLY A 47 -10.78 -4.92 11.52
CA GLY A 47 -9.80 -3.92 11.94
C GLY A 47 -8.66 -4.48 12.79
N ALA A 48 -8.66 -5.78 13.12
CA ALA A 48 -7.59 -6.41 13.89
C ALA A 48 -6.26 -6.47 13.15
N CYS A 49 -6.28 -6.39 11.81
CA CYS A 49 -5.08 -6.36 10.99
C CYS A 49 -5.13 -5.17 10.02
N ALA A 50 -4.10 -4.33 10.06
CA ALA A 50 -3.98 -3.11 9.27
C ALA A 50 -2.72 -3.14 8.41
N VAL A 51 -2.80 -2.56 7.22
CA VAL A 51 -1.67 -2.34 6.33
C VAL A 51 -1.66 -0.90 5.83
N THR A 52 -0.49 -0.30 5.83
CA THR A 52 -0.21 0.99 5.21
C THR A 52 0.82 0.79 4.11
N VAL A 53 0.46 1.16 2.88
CA VAL A 53 1.37 1.17 1.73
C VAL A 53 1.68 2.61 1.37
N SER A 54 2.97 2.92 1.32
CA SER A 54 3.48 4.23 0.96
C SER A 54 4.11 4.16 -0.43
N VAL A 55 3.63 4.99 -1.36
CA VAL A 55 4.03 4.95 -2.78
C VAL A 55 4.58 6.30 -3.20
N GLU A 56 5.83 6.35 -3.65
CA GLU A 56 6.48 7.59 -4.08
C GLU A 56 7.44 7.38 -5.25
N ALA A 57 7.75 8.47 -5.95
CA ALA A 57 8.78 8.46 -6.96
C ALA A 57 10.17 8.41 -6.30
N LEU A 58 11.05 7.54 -6.81
CA LEU A 58 12.45 7.44 -6.44
C LEU A 58 13.30 7.43 -7.71
N GLY A 59 13.71 8.63 -8.16
CA GLY A 59 14.39 8.81 -9.43
C GLY A 59 13.51 8.37 -10.61
N SER A 60 13.97 7.39 -11.38
CA SER A 60 13.22 6.81 -12.51
C SER A 60 12.32 5.63 -12.14
N ARG A 61 12.22 5.30 -10.86
CA ARG A 61 11.43 4.17 -10.33
C ARG A 61 10.38 4.65 -9.36
N THR A 62 9.45 3.76 -9.02
CA THR A 62 8.50 3.96 -7.93
C THR A 62 8.89 3.09 -6.75
N SER A 63 8.98 3.68 -5.57
CA SER A 63 9.18 3.00 -4.29
C SER A 63 7.82 2.68 -3.68
N LEU A 64 7.68 1.45 -3.18
CA LEU A 64 6.55 1.02 -2.36
C LEU A 64 7.07 0.53 -1.03
N VAL A 65 6.68 1.18 0.07
CA VAL A 65 7.02 0.74 1.42
C VAL A 65 5.76 0.23 2.10
N VAL A 66 5.79 -1.02 2.55
CA VAL A 66 4.65 -1.71 3.15
C VAL A 66 4.88 -1.88 4.64
N TYR A 67 3.93 -1.39 5.43
CA TYR A 67 3.86 -1.57 6.88
C TYR A 67 2.64 -2.40 7.21
N LEU A 68 2.85 -3.57 7.81
CA LEU A 68 1.79 -4.43 8.32
C LEU A 68 1.79 -4.29 9.85
N SER A 69 0.62 -4.13 10.47
CA SER A 69 0.52 -4.06 11.93
C SER A 69 1.00 -5.36 12.57
N GLU A 70 1.58 -5.25 13.76
CA GLU A 70 1.99 -6.42 14.54
C GLU A 70 0.76 -7.29 14.88
N GLY A 71 0.94 -8.60 14.91
CA GLY A 71 -0.13 -9.55 15.24
C GLY A 71 -1.08 -9.89 14.09
N CYS A 72 -0.91 -9.29 12.90
CA CYS A 72 -1.57 -9.78 11.69
C CYS A 72 -1.21 -11.27 11.48
N PRO A 73 -2.21 -12.15 11.25
CA PRO A 73 -1.94 -13.55 10.98
C PRO A 73 -1.00 -13.67 9.78
N ALA A 74 -0.06 -14.63 9.86
CA ALA A 74 0.78 -14.96 8.73
C ALA A 74 -0.11 -15.34 7.53
N PRO A 75 0.23 -14.89 6.32
CA PRO A 75 -0.53 -15.20 5.11
C PRO A 75 -0.55 -16.70 4.81
#